data_AF-A0A542ASL7-F1
#
_entry.id   AF-A0A542ASL7-F1
#
_cell.length_a   1.000
_cell.length_b   1.000
_cell.length_c   1.000
_cell.angle_alpha   90.00
_cell.angle_beta   90.00
_cell.angle_gamma   90.00
#
_symmetry.space_group_name_H-M   'P 1'
#
loop_
_entity.id
_entity.type
_entity.pdbx_description
1 polymer ?
#
loop_
_entity_poly.entity_id
_entity_poly.type
_entity_poly.pdbx_seq_one_letter_code
_entity_poly.pdbx_strand_id
1 'polypeptide(L)'
;MRSGLLVILVTFLLGRPSQAQEKHEIKPYTIETTYEKWKKDFPFVRPVETIASERILAKENVVYKSVDGKELKADVYIPNNAKDRKYPAVLLIHGGGWLTGSKENERVMAQHLALYGYVGITASYRLGTEAEYPAAVLDLKGAAKWMRRNADSLQIDPNKIAVLGASAGAQLATLLGVTPDSETYQTGDAKISDKFQAIINLDGVVSFVHPEAQEGWMAGTWFGGSKSEKPELWKEASPLEYVDEQTPPTLFINSSYPRFHAGRDDMTSLMSKNNIYSEVHTLENSPHSFWLLHPWFEQTLNLSLNFLDKIFSNSSSVKETYREITVAKDKSAEFVSIQEAINSTRDLGPGEVVIKIKNGTYNEKLEIPSWKHQLTLIGESRDQRIVNNNDFSGKMNPQTNEEFSTFNSYTVLVRGDDVKIENLTIKNSSCGEGQAVALHVEGDRFVIKNSNILGCQDTIYTATGGSRQLYLDCYIEGTTDFIFGQATAVFKNCTIHSLKNSYITAAATPQDQEFGYVFMDCELTAAEDVTEVYLGRPWRPFANTVFLNAELGAHIVAEGWDPWSGDKMFPHKEETTYYAEFNSQGSGASEGTRVNWSHQLTSEQAAEYTLQNIFSNQNDWYWASKSIKQ
;
A
#
# COMPACT_ATOMS: atom_id res chain seq x y z
N MET A 1 11.73 -53.24 -93.66
CA MET A 1 10.67 -52.87 -92.69
C MET A 1 10.97 -53.52 -91.35
N ARG A 2 11.52 -52.76 -90.40
CA ARG A 2 11.48 -53.05 -88.96
C ARG A 2 11.57 -51.70 -88.25
N SER A 3 10.48 -51.30 -87.59
CA SER A 3 10.37 -50.07 -86.81
C SER A 3 10.65 -50.40 -85.34
N GLY A 4 11.69 -49.80 -84.77
CA GLY A 4 11.94 -49.77 -83.34
C GLY A 4 11.91 -48.31 -82.87
N LEU A 5 10.96 -47.97 -82.01
CA LEU A 5 10.81 -46.64 -81.43
C LEU A 5 11.69 -46.56 -80.18
N LEU A 6 12.70 -45.69 -80.21
CA LEU A 6 13.63 -45.42 -79.11
C LEU A 6 13.06 -44.27 -78.27
N VAL A 7 12.75 -44.53 -77.01
CA VAL A 7 12.38 -43.50 -76.02
C VAL A 7 13.64 -43.01 -75.34
N ILE A 8 14.05 -41.76 -75.62
CA ILE A 8 15.12 -41.06 -74.90
C ILE A 8 14.46 -40.16 -73.85
N LEU A 9 14.73 -40.45 -72.58
CA LEU A 9 14.34 -39.67 -71.42
C LEU A 9 15.28 -38.46 -71.31
N VAL A 10 14.77 -37.24 -71.50
CA VAL A 10 15.52 -35.99 -71.27
C VAL A 10 15.24 -35.53 -69.85
N THR A 11 16.26 -35.54 -69.00
CA THR A 11 16.28 -34.98 -67.65
C THR A 11 16.25 -33.45 -67.71
N PHE A 12 15.15 -32.84 -67.28
CA PHE A 12 15.10 -31.40 -66.98
C PHE A 12 15.66 -31.16 -65.57
N LEU A 13 16.82 -30.51 -65.50
CA LEU A 13 17.34 -29.87 -64.29
C LEU A 13 16.47 -28.65 -63.97
N LEU A 14 15.50 -28.81 -63.07
CA LEU A 14 14.78 -27.70 -62.47
C LEU A 14 15.61 -27.18 -61.28
N GLY A 15 16.24 -26.01 -61.48
CA GLY A 15 16.87 -25.26 -60.40
C GLY A 15 15.83 -24.90 -59.33
N ARG A 16 16.18 -25.10 -58.06
CA ARG A 16 15.38 -24.63 -56.92
C ARG A 16 15.28 -23.11 -56.97
N PRO A 17 14.08 -22.50 -56.89
CA PRO A 17 13.98 -21.07 -56.71
C PRO A 17 14.56 -20.72 -55.33
N SER A 18 15.54 -19.82 -55.33
CA SER A 18 15.98 -19.09 -54.14
C SER A 18 14.75 -18.41 -53.53
N GLN A 19 14.34 -18.82 -52.33
CA GLN A 19 13.37 -18.04 -51.54
C GLN A 19 13.99 -16.67 -51.30
N ALA A 20 13.39 -15.63 -51.89
CA ALA A 20 13.70 -14.26 -51.53
C ALA A 20 13.28 -14.06 -50.06
N GLN A 21 14.20 -13.61 -49.20
CA GLN A 21 13.86 -13.14 -47.85
C GLN A 21 12.81 -12.03 -47.98
N GLU A 22 11.63 -12.24 -47.40
CA GLU A 22 10.64 -11.19 -47.24
C GLU A 22 11.26 -10.04 -46.44
N LYS A 23 11.40 -8.87 -47.06
CA LYS A 23 12.01 -7.70 -46.43
C LYS A 23 10.95 -7.02 -45.55
N HIS A 24 10.89 -7.40 -44.29
CA HIS A 24 9.98 -6.78 -43.33
C HIS A 24 10.44 -5.36 -42.96
N GLU A 25 9.52 -4.39 -42.97
CA GLU A 25 9.78 -3.02 -42.56
C GLU A 25 9.69 -2.88 -41.03
N ILE A 26 10.78 -2.47 -40.37
CA ILE A 26 10.82 -2.22 -38.93
C ILE A 26 10.36 -0.78 -38.66
N LYS A 27 9.19 -0.63 -38.04
CA LYS A 27 8.66 0.68 -37.67
C LYS A 27 9.30 1.20 -36.37
N PRO A 28 9.49 2.52 -36.22
CA PRO A 28 9.90 3.10 -34.94
C PRO A 28 8.90 2.75 -33.84
N TYR A 29 9.41 2.44 -32.65
CA TYR A 29 8.61 2.20 -31.46
C TYR A 29 8.88 3.30 -30.43
N THR A 30 8.00 4.29 -30.40
CA THR A 30 8.01 5.43 -29.46
C THR A 30 6.64 5.62 -28.80
N ILE A 31 6.57 6.45 -27.76
CA ILE A 31 5.31 6.88 -27.15
C ILE A 31 4.36 7.49 -28.20
N GLU A 32 4.86 8.36 -29.08
CA GLU A 32 4.07 9.05 -30.11
C GLU A 32 3.52 8.06 -31.14
N THR A 33 4.37 7.19 -31.69
CA THR A 33 3.93 6.17 -32.65
C THR A 33 2.92 5.19 -32.03
N THR A 34 3.06 4.90 -30.75
CA THR A 34 2.15 4.05 -29.98
C THR A 34 0.80 4.72 -29.80
N TYR A 35 0.78 6.00 -29.44
CA TYR A 35 -0.43 6.80 -29.37
C TYR A 35 -1.13 6.89 -30.73
N GLU A 36 -0.40 7.21 -31.80
CA GLU A 36 -0.94 7.30 -33.16
C GLU A 36 -1.56 5.98 -33.65
N LYS A 37 -0.97 4.85 -33.24
CA LYS A 37 -1.51 3.51 -33.51
C LYS A 37 -2.83 3.29 -32.78
N TRP A 38 -2.88 3.55 -31.49
CA TRP A 38 -4.00 3.11 -30.63
C TRP A 38 -5.14 4.11 -30.50
N LYS A 39 -4.94 5.39 -30.81
CA LYS A 39 -6.00 6.41 -30.70
C LYS A 39 -7.24 6.13 -31.56
N LYS A 40 -7.13 5.29 -32.59
CA LYS A 40 -8.26 4.88 -33.43
C LYS A 40 -9.17 3.88 -32.71
N ASP A 41 -8.57 2.90 -32.05
CA ASP A 41 -9.29 1.83 -31.36
C ASP A 41 -9.68 2.25 -29.94
N PHE A 42 -8.89 3.16 -29.34
CA PHE A 42 -9.12 3.72 -28.00
C PHE A 42 -9.08 5.26 -28.04
N PRO A 43 -10.17 5.95 -28.45
CA PRO A 43 -10.17 7.40 -28.64
C PRO A 43 -9.90 8.24 -27.38
N PHE A 44 -10.03 7.65 -26.19
CA PHE A 44 -9.84 8.31 -24.90
C PHE A 44 -8.38 8.32 -24.43
N VAL A 45 -7.48 7.59 -25.10
CA VAL A 45 -6.10 7.45 -24.63
C VAL A 45 -5.32 8.73 -24.80
N ARG A 46 -4.35 8.94 -23.92
CA ARG A 46 -3.38 10.03 -24.00
C ARG A 46 -1.98 9.46 -23.84
N PRO A 47 -0.96 9.96 -24.57
CA PRO A 47 0.42 9.55 -24.33
C PRO A 47 0.84 9.93 -22.91
N VAL A 48 1.74 9.14 -22.32
CA VAL A 48 2.43 9.54 -21.08
C VAL A 48 3.41 10.67 -21.37
N GLU A 49 3.61 11.55 -20.40
CA GLU A 49 4.43 12.76 -20.55
C GLU A 49 5.57 12.77 -19.53
N THR A 50 6.72 13.32 -19.93
CA THR A 50 7.87 13.46 -19.04
C THR A 50 7.60 14.46 -17.93
N ILE A 51 8.10 14.17 -16.74
CA ILE A 51 7.97 15.03 -15.57
C ILE A 51 9.22 15.91 -15.42
N ALA A 52 9.00 17.21 -15.23
CA ALA A 52 10.02 18.12 -14.71
C ALA A 52 9.74 18.37 -13.22
N SER A 53 10.64 17.96 -12.33
CA SER A 53 10.48 18.13 -10.89
C SER A 53 11.82 18.36 -10.20
N GLU A 54 11.87 19.35 -9.31
CA GLU A 54 13.03 19.59 -8.43
C GLU A 54 13.27 18.43 -7.44
N ARG A 55 12.28 17.54 -7.28
CA ARG A 55 12.38 16.33 -6.45
C ARG A 55 13.12 15.18 -7.14
N ILE A 56 13.57 15.36 -8.38
CA ILE A 56 14.30 14.34 -9.14
C ILE A 56 15.64 14.94 -9.57
N LEU A 57 16.74 14.29 -9.19
CA LEU A 57 18.04 14.51 -9.78
C LEU A 57 18.19 13.59 -11.00
N ALA A 58 18.19 14.17 -12.20
CA ALA A 58 18.37 13.42 -13.45
C ALA A 58 19.83 13.46 -13.94
N LYS A 59 20.35 12.30 -14.34
CA LYS A 59 21.64 12.15 -15.05
C LYS A 59 21.38 11.38 -16.33
N GLU A 60 21.31 12.08 -17.46
CA GLU A 60 21.03 11.47 -18.77
C GLU A 60 22.30 11.06 -19.51
N ASN A 61 22.18 10.06 -20.38
CA ASN A 61 23.22 9.60 -21.30
C ASN A 61 24.52 9.14 -20.62
N VAL A 62 24.42 8.58 -19.41
CA VAL A 62 25.55 8.03 -18.67
C VAL A 62 26.00 6.72 -19.33
N VAL A 63 27.26 6.63 -19.74
CA VAL A 63 27.81 5.42 -20.33
C VAL A 63 27.97 4.34 -19.25
N TYR A 64 27.27 3.21 -19.41
CA TYR A 64 27.39 2.09 -18.48
C TYR A 64 28.28 0.96 -19.01
N LYS A 65 28.44 0.86 -20.34
CA LYS A 65 29.27 -0.15 -21.00
C LYS A 65 29.70 0.35 -22.39
N SER A 66 30.91 0.00 -22.80
CA SER A 66 31.38 0.17 -24.18
C SER A 66 31.69 -1.20 -24.78
N VAL A 67 31.15 -1.48 -25.96
CA VAL A 67 31.33 -2.76 -26.68
C VAL A 67 31.66 -2.44 -28.13
N ASP A 68 32.80 -2.92 -28.61
CA ASP A 68 33.25 -2.73 -30.01
C ASP A 68 33.23 -1.27 -30.47
N GLY A 69 33.60 -0.35 -29.58
CA GLY A 69 33.59 1.10 -29.84
C GLY A 69 32.21 1.77 -29.75
N LYS A 70 31.13 1.01 -29.52
CA LYS A 70 29.79 1.55 -29.26
C LYS A 70 29.57 1.76 -27.77
N GLU A 71 29.12 2.95 -27.40
CA GLU A 71 28.70 3.28 -26.03
C GLU A 71 27.24 2.90 -25.80
N LEU A 72 26.98 2.11 -24.76
CA LEU A 72 25.65 1.85 -24.24
C LEU A 72 25.40 2.77 -23.05
N LYS A 73 24.25 3.44 -23.08
CA LYS A 73 23.93 4.57 -22.21
C LYS A 73 22.70 4.29 -21.35
N ALA A 74 22.68 4.92 -20.19
CA ALA A 74 21.57 4.89 -19.26
C ALA A 74 21.16 6.31 -18.86
N ASP A 75 19.88 6.49 -18.56
CA ASP A 75 19.39 7.68 -17.86
C ASP A 75 19.04 7.29 -16.43
N VAL A 76 19.50 8.06 -15.45
CA VAL A 76 19.34 7.80 -14.02
C VAL A 76 18.49 8.90 -13.40
N TYR A 77 17.40 8.53 -12.75
CA TYR A 77 16.48 9.42 -12.05
C TYR A 77 16.52 9.09 -10.56
N ILE A 78 17.04 10.01 -9.75
CA ILE A 78 17.33 9.82 -8.33
C ILE A 78 16.38 10.69 -7.49
N PRO A 79 15.77 10.16 -6.41
CA PRO A 79 15.01 11.00 -5.46
C PRO A 79 15.88 12.12 -4.87
N ASN A 80 15.38 13.35 -4.84
CA ASN A 80 16.09 14.53 -4.31
C ASN A 80 15.45 15.04 -3.00
N ASN A 81 15.32 14.16 -2.00
CA ASN A 81 14.63 14.46 -0.73
C ASN A 81 15.52 14.34 0.53
N ALA A 82 16.72 13.77 0.45
CA ALA A 82 17.69 13.77 1.55
C ALA A 82 19.13 13.58 1.03
N LYS A 83 20.10 14.25 1.65
CA LYS A 83 21.53 14.00 1.38
C LYS A 83 21.93 12.68 2.07
N ASP A 84 22.75 11.88 1.40
CA ASP A 84 23.40 10.66 1.90
C ASP A 84 22.50 9.44 2.19
N ARG A 85 21.29 9.42 1.63
CA ARG A 85 20.42 8.23 1.64
C ARG A 85 20.68 7.33 0.44
N LYS A 86 20.60 6.01 0.64
CA LYS A 86 20.54 5.00 -0.42
C LYS A 86 19.11 4.53 -0.62
N TYR A 87 18.69 4.39 -1.86
CA TYR A 87 17.34 4.00 -2.24
C TYR A 87 17.33 2.62 -2.92
N PRO A 88 16.24 1.85 -2.82
CA PRO A 88 16.02 0.75 -3.75
C PRO A 88 16.03 1.27 -5.20
N ALA A 89 16.48 0.45 -6.15
CA ALA A 89 16.60 0.84 -7.55
C ALA A 89 15.84 -0.11 -8.48
N VAL A 90 15.44 0.41 -9.64
CA VAL A 90 14.77 -0.36 -10.69
C VAL A 90 15.51 -0.11 -12.00
N LEU A 91 15.98 -1.18 -12.65
CA LEU A 91 16.46 -1.14 -14.03
C LEU A 91 15.26 -1.33 -14.97
N LEU A 92 15.00 -0.37 -15.85
CA LEU A 92 13.87 -0.37 -16.79
C LEU A 92 14.33 -0.68 -18.21
N ILE A 93 13.70 -1.69 -18.82
CA ILE A 93 14.08 -2.24 -20.13
C ILE A 93 12.90 -2.07 -21.11
N HIS A 94 13.15 -1.30 -22.16
CA HIS A 94 12.13 -0.96 -23.13
C HIS A 94 11.70 -2.14 -24.01
N GLY A 95 10.47 -2.08 -24.53
CA GLY A 95 9.95 -3.00 -25.54
C GLY A 95 10.36 -2.64 -26.96
N GLY A 96 9.65 -3.21 -27.95
CA GLY A 96 9.93 -2.99 -29.38
C GLY A 96 10.38 -4.23 -30.14
N GLY A 97 9.99 -5.42 -29.67
CA GLY A 97 10.25 -6.68 -30.38
C GLY A 97 11.72 -6.95 -30.63
N TRP A 98 12.61 -6.55 -29.72
CA TRP A 98 14.07 -6.67 -29.79
C TRP A 98 14.77 -5.91 -30.93
N LEU A 99 14.03 -5.38 -31.91
CA LEU A 99 14.57 -4.78 -33.14
C LEU A 99 14.41 -3.25 -33.23
N THR A 100 13.59 -2.66 -32.36
CA THR A 100 13.29 -1.22 -32.32
C THR A 100 13.03 -0.78 -30.87
N GLY A 101 12.75 0.50 -30.67
CA GLY A 101 12.55 1.09 -29.35
C GLY A 101 13.82 1.74 -28.78
N SER A 102 13.65 2.42 -27.66
CA SER A 102 14.75 3.10 -26.99
C SER A 102 14.49 3.27 -25.49
N LYS A 103 15.55 3.56 -24.73
CA LYS A 103 15.49 3.76 -23.26
C LYS A 103 14.54 4.89 -22.84
N GLU A 104 14.26 5.83 -23.74
CA GLU A 104 13.36 6.96 -23.55
C GLU A 104 11.90 6.51 -23.36
N ASN A 105 11.51 5.35 -23.91
CA ASN A 105 10.15 4.82 -23.71
C ASN A 105 9.83 4.54 -22.23
N GLU A 106 10.83 4.23 -21.42
CA GLU A 106 10.67 3.96 -19.99
C GLU A 106 10.97 5.18 -19.09
N ARG A 107 11.28 6.33 -19.70
CA ARG A 107 11.64 7.57 -18.98
C ARG A 107 10.56 8.00 -17.99
N VAL A 108 9.30 8.00 -18.43
CA VAL A 108 8.19 8.47 -17.60
C VAL A 108 8.01 7.56 -16.39
N MET A 109 8.04 6.23 -16.58
CA MET A 109 8.00 5.27 -15.47
C MET A 109 9.17 5.50 -14.49
N ALA A 110 10.39 5.67 -15.00
CA ALA A 110 11.58 5.91 -14.17
C ALA A 110 11.47 7.21 -13.35
N GLN A 111 10.94 8.28 -13.94
CA GLN A 111 10.69 9.55 -13.26
C GLN A 111 9.65 9.41 -12.16
N HIS A 112 8.56 8.69 -12.42
CA HIS A 112 7.56 8.40 -11.39
C HIS A 112 8.17 7.56 -10.25
N LEU A 113 8.89 6.49 -10.54
CA LEU A 113 9.60 5.70 -9.52
C LEU A 113 10.52 6.58 -8.63
N ALA A 114 11.25 7.53 -9.23
CA ALA A 114 12.05 8.51 -8.49
C ALA A 114 11.22 9.41 -7.56
N LEU A 115 10.03 9.82 -7.98
CA LEU A 115 9.10 10.57 -7.12
C LEU A 115 8.57 9.75 -5.94
N TYR A 116 8.63 8.41 -6.03
CA TYR A 116 8.15 7.47 -5.01
C TYR A 116 9.30 6.76 -4.26
N GLY A 117 10.51 7.32 -4.29
CA GLY A 117 11.62 6.84 -3.45
C GLY A 117 12.43 5.68 -4.02
N TYR A 118 12.37 5.46 -5.34
CA TYR A 118 13.18 4.48 -6.06
C TYR A 118 14.14 5.16 -7.04
N VAL A 119 15.38 4.70 -7.15
CA VAL A 119 16.24 5.14 -8.26
C VAL A 119 15.80 4.44 -9.55
N GLY A 120 15.19 5.17 -10.47
CA GLY A 120 14.78 4.65 -11.78
C GLY A 120 15.91 4.77 -12.79
N ILE A 121 16.30 3.68 -13.45
CA ILE A 121 17.38 3.66 -14.45
C ILE A 121 16.88 3.05 -15.75
N THR A 122 16.81 3.83 -16.82
CA THR A 122 16.51 3.30 -18.16
C THR A 122 17.81 2.97 -18.88
N ALA A 123 17.88 1.85 -19.59
CA ALA A 123 19.10 1.42 -20.28
C ALA A 123 18.88 1.12 -21.76
N SER A 124 19.77 1.62 -22.62
CA SER A 124 19.87 1.18 -24.01
C SER A 124 20.59 -0.16 -24.07
N TYR A 125 20.24 -1.04 -25.00
CA TYR A 125 20.96 -2.28 -25.28
C TYR A 125 21.10 -2.46 -26.80
N ARG A 126 21.99 -3.35 -27.27
CA ARG A 126 22.10 -3.62 -28.71
C ARG A 126 20.85 -4.33 -29.22
N LEU A 127 20.21 -3.75 -30.23
CA LEU A 127 19.03 -4.33 -30.88
C LEU A 127 19.43 -5.49 -31.80
N GLY A 128 18.49 -6.36 -32.15
CA GLY A 128 18.76 -7.55 -32.99
C GLY A 128 19.26 -7.24 -34.40
N THR A 129 19.07 -6.01 -34.89
CA THR A 129 19.65 -5.52 -36.15
C THR A 129 21.13 -5.13 -36.02
N GLU A 130 21.62 -4.98 -34.79
CA GLU A 130 22.99 -4.59 -34.46
C GLU A 130 23.81 -5.78 -33.98
N ALA A 131 23.21 -6.65 -33.16
CA ALA A 131 23.80 -7.88 -32.67
C ALA A 131 22.72 -8.91 -32.33
N GLU A 132 22.94 -10.15 -32.74
CA GLU A 132 22.07 -11.29 -32.41
C GLU A 132 22.13 -11.61 -30.90
N TYR A 133 21.13 -12.35 -30.43
CA TYR A 133 21.13 -12.99 -29.11
C TYR A 133 22.44 -13.79 -28.89
N PRO A 134 23.07 -13.74 -27.69
CA PRO A 134 22.59 -13.15 -26.43
C PRO A 134 23.11 -11.73 -26.15
N ALA A 135 23.52 -10.96 -27.16
CA ALA A 135 24.19 -9.66 -26.96
C ALA A 135 23.42 -8.69 -26.03
N ALA A 136 22.10 -8.56 -26.22
CA ALA A 136 21.25 -7.72 -25.37
C ALA A 136 21.23 -8.18 -23.90
N VAL A 137 21.22 -9.49 -23.64
CA VAL A 137 21.26 -10.07 -22.28
C VAL A 137 22.57 -9.70 -21.60
N LEU A 138 23.69 -9.88 -22.31
CA LEU A 138 25.03 -9.53 -21.82
C LEU A 138 25.21 -8.01 -21.59
N ASP A 139 24.53 -7.19 -22.38
CA ASP A 139 24.54 -5.74 -22.21
C ASP A 139 23.81 -5.34 -20.92
N LEU A 140 22.61 -5.88 -20.70
CA LEU A 140 21.78 -5.56 -19.54
C LEU A 140 22.29 -6.17 -18.23
N LYS A 141 22.90 -7.37 -18.25
CA LYS A 141 23.68 -7.87 -17.10
C LYS A 141 24.85 -6.95 -16.78
N GLY A 142 25.49 -6.40 -17.82
CA GLY A 142 26.50 -5.35 -17.67
C GLY A 142 25.96 -4.10 -16.98
N ALA A 143 24.72 -3.68 -17.29
CA ALA A 143 24.05 -2.57 -16.62
C ALA A 143 23.81 -2.86 -15.13
N ALA A 144 23.33 -4.07 -14.77
CA ALA A 144 23.14 -4.47 -13.38
C ALA A 144 24.45 -4.42 -12.56
N LYS A 145 25.55 -4.93 -13.14
CA LYS A 145 26.88 -4.86 -12.51
C LYS A 145 27.39 -3.43 -12.41
N TRP A 146 27.14 -2.61 -13.43
CA TRP A 146 27.48 -1.19 -13.41
C TRP A 146 26.72 -0.44 -12.31
N MET A 147 25.42 -0.71 -12.11
CA MET A 147 24.63 -0.13 -11.03
C MET A 147 25.24 -0.44 -9.67
N ARG A 148 25.59 -1.70 -9.41
CA ARG A 148 26.23 -2.10 -8.14
C ARG A 148 27.59 -1.47 -7.93
N ARG A 149 28.43 -1.42 -8.97
CA ARG A 149 29.75 -0.79 -8.89
C ARG A 149 29.68 0.71 -8.57
N ASN A 150 28.61 1.36 -9.03
CA ASN A 150 28.39 2.80 -8.87
C ASN A 150 27.34 3.12 -7.80
N ALA A 151 26.99 2.17 -6.92
CA ALA A 151 25.88 2.31 -5.99
C ALA A 151 25.97 3.59 -5.14
N ASP A 152 27.15 3.97 -4.67
CA ASP A 152 27.34 5.20 -3.89
C ASP A 152 27.08 6.47 -4.72
N SER A 153 27.60 6.54 -5.96
CA SER A 153 27.43 7.73 -6.82
C SER A 153 26.03 7.85 -7.43
N LEU A 154 25.30 6.73 -7.45
CA LEU A 154 23.91 6.62 -7.90
C LEU A 154 22.90 6.66 -6.75
N GLN A 155 23.35 6.68 -5.49
CA GLN A 155 22.50 6.61 -4.29
C GLN A 155 21.62 5.36 -4.24
N ILE A 156 22.15 4.20 -4.65
CA ILE A 156 21.44 2.93 -4.71
C ILE A 156 21.86 2.05 -3.53
N ASP A 157 20.90 1.34 -2.93
CA ASP A 157 21.18 0.17 -2.10
C ASP A 157 21.47 -1.04 -3.01
N PRO A 158 22.73 -1.53 -3.05
CA PRO A 158 23.11 -2.60 -3.99
C PRO A 158 22.42 -3.94 -3.71
N ASN A 159 21.76 -4.08 -2.55
CA ASN A 159 21.00 -5.25 -2.14
C ASN A 159 19.50 -5.14 -2.43
N LYS A 160 19.03 -3.99 -2.92
CA LYS A 160 17.62 -3.76 -3.26
C LYS A 160 17.48 -3.26 -4.69
N ILE A 161 17.77 -4.13 -5.66
CA ILE A 161 17.67 -3.81 -7.08
C ILE A 161 16.62 -4.72 -7.75
N ALA A 162 15.58 -4.11 -8.30
CA ALA A 162 14.59 -4.77 -9.14
C ALA A 162 14.88 -4.55 -10.63
N VAL A 163 14.27 -5.38 -11.47
CA VAL A 163 14.24 -5.20 -12.92
C VAL A 163 12.79 -5.13 -13.39
N LEU A 164 12.48 -4.11 -14.18
CA LEU A 164 11.20 -3.94 -14.85
C LEU A 164 11.46 -3.95 -16.35
N GLY A 165 10.64 -4.68 -17.10
CA GLY A 165 10.68 -4.59 -18.55
C GLY A 165 9.30 -4.59 -19.16
N ALA A 166 9.20 -4.16 -20.41
CA ALA A 166 7.97 -4.17 -21.16
C ALA A 166 8.07 -4.89 -22.51
N SER A 167 7.10 -5.75 -22.86
CA SER A 167 7.11 -6.56 -24.09
C SER A 167 8.40 -7.39 -24.24
N ALA A 168 9.16 -7.22 -25.32
CA ALA A 168 10.50 -7.77 -25.48
C ALA A 168 11.44 -7.45 -24.30
N GLY A 169 11.33 -6.24 -23.74
CA GLY A 169 12.06 -5.84 -22.54
C GLY A 169 11.60 -6.60 -21.30
N ALA A 170 10.33 -6.98 -21.19
CA ALA A 170 9.80 -7.80 -20.10
C ALA A 170 10.34 -9.24 -20.19
N GLN A 171 10.41 -9.81 -21.40
CA GLN A 171 11.07 -11.09 -21.62
C GLN A 171 12.56 -11.03 -21.18
N LEU A 172 13.29 -9.97 -21.58
CA LEU A 172 14.68 -9.76 -21.16
C LEU A 172 14.77 -9.59 -19.63
N ALA A 173 13.93 -8.75 -19.02
CA ALA A 173 13.88 -8.52 -17.57
C ALA A 173 13.70 -9.82 -16.80
N THR A 174 12.73 -10.65 -17.22
CA THR A 174 12.50 -11.94 -16.58
C THR A 174 13.70 -12.86 -16.77
N LEU A 175 14.28 -12.97 -17.98
CA LEU A 175 15.46 -13.81 -18.24
C LEU A 175 16.65 -13.39 -17.37
N LEU A 176 16.89 -12.09 -17.21
CA LEU A 176 17.95 -11.55 -16.35
C LEU A 176 17.74 -11.95 -14.89
N GLY A 177 16.50 -11.84 -14.39
CA GLY A 177 16.17 -12.10 -12.99
C GLY A 177 16.23 -13.59 -12.61
N VAL A 178 15.89 -14.50 -13.52
CA VAL A 178 15.95 -15.96 -13.30
C VAL A 178 17.31 -16.58 -13.61
N THR A 179 18.26 -15.80 -14.14
CA THR A 179 19.62 -16.28 -14.45
C THR A 179 20.71 -15.52 -13.69
N PRO A 180 20.57 -15.28 -12.37
CA PRO A 180 21.54 -14.49 -11.62
C PRO A 180 22.92 -15.15 -11.67
N ASP A 181 23.95 -14.36 -12.00
CA ASP A 181 25.35 -14.79 -12.04
C ASP A 181 25.61 -16.06 -12.90
N SER A 182 24.79 -16.24 -13.94
CA SER A 182 24.81 -17.41 -14.82
C SER A 182 26.15 -17.61 -15.52
N GLU A 183 26.58 -18.88 -15.58
CA GLU A 183 27.74 -19.30 -16.37
C GLU A 183 27.52 -19.13 -17.88
N THR A 184 26.27 -19.21 -18.34
CA THR A 184 25.90 -19.01 -19.75
C THR A 184 26.06 -17.54 -20.16
N TYR A 185 25.66 -16.61 -19.29
CA TYR A 185 25.60 -15.19 -19.60
C TYR A 185 26.66 -14.36 -18.87
N GLN A 186 27.92 -14.76 -19.00
CA GLN A 186 29.02 -14.08 -18.34
C GLN A 186 29.38 -12.74 -18.99
N THR A 187 29.45 -11.69 -18.17
CA THR A 187 29.95 -10.37 -18.60
C THR A 187 30.60 -9.61 -17.45
N GLY A 188 31.63 -8.81 -17.79
CA GLY A 188 32.31 -7.94 -16.82
C GLY A 188 33.02 -8.68 -15.70
N ASP A 189 33.17 -8.02 -14.55
CA ASP A 189 33.82 -8.58 -13.36
C ASP A 189 32.93 -9.64 -12.69
N ALA A 190 33.45 -10.86 -12.52
CA ALA A 190 32.76 -11.97 -11.87
C ALA A 190 32.54 -11.75 -10.37
N LYS A 191 33.25 -10.81 -9.73
CA LYS A 191 33.08 -10.48 -8.30
C LYS A 191 31.86 -9.60 -8.03
N ILE A 192 31.28 -8.99 -9.06
CA ILE A 192 30.11 -8.13 -8.93
C ILE A 192 28.91 -8.89 -9.47
N SER A 193 27.93 -9.13 -8.59
CA SER A 193 26.73 -9.88 -8.93
C SER A 193 25.82 -9.12 -9.91
N ASP A 194 25.15 -9.81 -10.81
CA ASP A 194 24.07 -9.28 -11.66
C ASP A 194 22.65 -9.69 -11.19
N LYS A 195 22.54 -10.30 -10.00
CA LYS A 195 21.27 -10.75 -9.41
C LYS A 195 20.25 -9.61 -9.28
N PHE A 196 18.96 -9.89 -9.42
CA PHE A 196 17.88 -8.97 -9.08
C PHE A 196 17.06 -9.52 -7.91
N GLN A 197 16.47 -8.64 -7.11
CA GLN A 197 15.64 -9.00 -5.95
C GLN A 197 14.14 -9.01 -6.24
N ALA A 198 13.72 -8.47 -7.38
CA ALA A 198 12.35 -8.46 -7.85
C ALA A 198 12.29 -8.33 -9.37
N ILE A 199 11.28 -8.95 -9.99
CA ILE A 199 10.99 -8.84 -11.43
C ILE A 199 9.59 -8.21 -11.60
N ILE A 200 9.48 -7.22 -12.49
CA ILE A 200 8.20 -6.71 -12.99
C ILE A 200 8.15 -6.95 -14.50
N ASN A 201 7.26 -7.85 -14.91
CA ASN A 201 7.05 -8.20 -16.31
C ASN A 201 5.77 -7.50 -16.80
N LEU A 202 5.94 -6.51 -17.68
CA LEU A 202 4.85 -5.82 -18.36
C LEU A 202 4.61 -6.47 -19.73
N ASP A 203 3.71 -7.44 -19.76
CA ASP A 203 3.22 -8.11 -20.99
C ASP A 203 4.31 -8.78 -21.86
N GLY A 204 5.32 -9.40 -21.24
CA GLY A 204 6.35 -10.18 -21.93
C GLY A 204 6.14 -11.68 -21.83
N VAL A 205 6.39 -12.39 -22.93
CA VAL A 205 6.43 -13.86 -22.93
C VAL A 205 7.59 -14.36 -22.05
N VAL A 206 7.39 -15.49 -21.39
CA VAL A 206 8.43 -16.15 -20.59
C VAL A 206 8.87 -17.49 -21.17
N SER A 207 8.30 -17.89 -22.31
CA SER A 207 8.78 -19.02 -23.09
C SER A 207 8.50 -18.84 -24.58
N PHE A 208 9.53 -19.01 -25.39
CA PHE A 208 9.44 -19.05 -26.85
C PHE A 208 9.12 -20.45 -27.39
N VAL A 209 9.27 -21.47 -26.54
CA VAL A 209 9.04 -22.87 -26.91
C VAL A 209 7.66 -23.39 -26.49
N HIS A 210 6.95 -22.65 -25.63
CA HIS A 210 5.59 -22.97 -25.17
C HIS A 210 4.57 -23.10 -26.32
N PRO A 211 3.56 -23.97 -26.23
CA PRO A 211 2.51 -24.11 -27.25
C PRO A 211 1.74 -22.82 -27.55
N GLU A 212 1.61 -21.94 -26.57
CA GLU A 212 0.94 -20.63 -26.72
C GLU A 212 1.84 -19.55 -27.31
N ALA A 213 3.14 -19.83 -27.46
CA ALA A 213 4.09 -18.85 -27.99
C ALA A 213 3.82 -18.58 -29.47
N GLN A 214 3.59 -17.31 -29.80
CA GLN A 214 3.28 -16.85 -31.15
C GLN A 214 4.35 -15.90 -31.72
N GLU A 215 5.56 -15.91 -31.15
CA GLU A 215 6.63 -15.02 -31.58
C GLU A 215 7.10 -15.34 -33.00
N GLY A 216 7.16 -14.29 -33.82
CA GLY A 216 7.33 -14.39 -35.27
C GLY A 216 8.73 -14.01 -35.76
N TRP A 217 8.77 -13.41 -36.95
CA TRP A 217 10.01 -13.05 -37.65
C TRP A 217 10.92 -12.08 -36.88
N MET A 218 10.38 -11.26 -35.97
CA MET A 218 11.18 -10.33 -35.15
C MET A 218 12.09 -11.09 -34.18
N ALA A 219 11.52 -12.06 -33.44
CA ALA A 219 12.30 -12.96 -32.60
C ALA A 219 13.29 -13.78 -33.45
N GLY A 220 12.87 -14.30 -34.60
CA GLY A 220 13.77 -15.00 -35.53
C GLY A 220 14.96 -14.18 -36.00
N THR A 221 14.75 -12.87 -36.25
CA THR A 221 15.84 -11.95 -36.60
C THR A 221 16.79 -11.75 -35.42
N TRP A 222 16.23 -11.57 -34.21
CA TRP A 222 17.04 -11.44 -32.99
C TRP A 222 17.88 -12.68 -32.68
N PHE A 223 17.36 -13.89 -32.95
CA PHE A 223 18.09 -15.15 -32.82
C PHE A 223 19.02 -15.49 -34.00
N GLY A 224 18.98 -14.70 -35.09
CA GLY A 224 19.65 -15.03 -36.35
C GLY A 224 19.18 -16.34 -36.98
N GLY A 225 17.94 -16.75 -36.73
CA GLY A 225 17.36 -18.00 -37.22
C GLY A 225 15.99 -18.29 -36.61
N SER A 226 15.15 -18.99 -37.38
CA SER A 226 13.83 -19.45 -36.93
C SER A 226 13.92 -20.50 -35.82
N LYS A 227 12.79 -20.72 -35.13
CA LYS A 227 12.65 -21.77 -34.10
C LYS A 227 13.01 -23.17 -34.62
N SER A 228 12.73 -23.46 -35.89
CA SER A 228 13.09 -24.74 -36.51
C SER A 228 14.58 -24.86 -36.85
N GLU A 229 15.25 -23.75 -37.11
CA GLU A 229 16.67 -23.74 -37.47
C GLU A 229 17.58 -23.73 -36.23
N LYS A 230 17.18 -23.02 -35.17
CA LYS A 230 17.96 -22.87 -33.94
C LYS A 230 17.11 -23.14 -32.67
N PRO A 231 16.52 -24.34 -32.51
CA PRO A 231 15.60 -24.62 -31.41
C PRO A 231 16.24 -24.46 -30.03
N GLU A 232 17.52 -24.81 -29.89
CA GLU A 232 18.25 -24.69 -28.62
C GLU A 232 18.40 -23.23 -28.17
N LEU A 233 18.63 -22.29 -29.10
CA LEU A 233 18.71 -20.86 -28.74
C LEU A 233 17.36 -20.30 -28.29
N TRP A 234 16.28 -20.69 -28.97
CA TRP A 234 14.93 -20.28 -28.60
C TRP A 234 14.54 -20.83 -27.23
N LYS A 235 14.99 -22.05 -26.90
CA LYS A 235 14.84 -22.64 -25.58
C LYS A 235 15.69 -21.93 -24.53
N GLU A 236 16.98 -21.72 -24.78
CA GLU A 236 17.92 -21.03 -23.87
C GLU A 236 17.45 -19.61 -23.53
N ALA A 237 16.79 -18.93 -24.47
CA ALA A 237 16.26 -17.60 -24.23
C ALA A 237 14.89 -17.57 -23.51
N SER A 238 14.34 -18.73 -23.12
CA SER A 238 13.05 -18.82 -22.43
C SER A 238 13.25 -18.76 -20.91
N PRO A 239 12.85 -17.66 -20.22
CA PRO A 239 12.98 -17.56 -18.76
C PRO A 239 12.40 -18.76 -17.99
N LEU A 240 11.32 -19.35 -18.47
CA LEU A 240 10.66 -20.50 -17.86
C LEU A 240 11.61 -21.69 -17.61
N GLU A 241 12.66 -21.85 -18.42
CA GLU A 241 13.64 -22.95 -18.29
C GLU A 241 14.56 -22.83 -17.06
N TYR A 242 14.58 -21.66 -16.42
CA TYR A 242 15.50 -21.34 -15.31
C TYR A 242 14.79 -21.07 -13.98
N VAL A 243 13.47 -21.33 -13.90
CA VAL A 243 12.72 -21.09 -12.67
C VAL A 243 13.12 -22.11 -11.61
N ASP A 244 13.74 -21.62 -10.54
CA ASP A 244 14.22 -22.39 -9.40
C ASP A 244 14.03 -21.62 -8.08
N GLU A 245 14.54 -22.16 -6.96
CA GLU A 245 14.49 -21.55 -5.63
C GLU A 245 15.18 -20.18 -5.52
N GLN A 246 16.06 -19.83 -6.47
CA GLN A 246 16.75 -18.54 -6.51
C GLN A 246 15.98 -17.48 -7.29
N THR A 247 14.88 -17.85 -7.94
CA THR A 247 14.02 -16.93 -8.67
C THR A 247 13.46 -15.86 -7.71
N PRO A 248 13.62 -14.57 -8.03
CA PRO A 248 13.09 -13.52 -7.17
C PRO A 248 11.56 -13.44 -7.27
N PRO A 249 10.89 -12.84 -6.27
CA PRO A 249 9.49 -12.48 -6.39
C PRO A 249 9.19 -11.76 -7.71
N THR A 250 8.05 -12.08 -8.32
CA THR A 250 7.71 -11.59 -9.67
C THR A 250 6.28 -11.08 -9.76
N LEU A 251 6.13 -9.87 -10.29
CA LEU A 251 4.85 -9.27 -10.67
C LEU A 251 4.66 -9.38 -12.19
N PHE A 252 3.51 -9.91 -12.60
CA PHE A 252 3.05 -9.89 -13.98
C PHE A 252 1.89 -8.89 -14.13
N ILE A 253 2.06 -7.90 -15.00
CA ILE A 253 0.98 -7.01 -15.44
C ILE A 253 0.77 -7.24 -16.92
N ASN A 254 -0.43 -7.68 -17.29
CA ASN A 254 -0.73 -8.16 -18.62
C ASN A 254 -1.82 -7.35 -19.30
N SER A 255 -1.74 -7.28 -20.64
CA SER A 255 -2.82 -6.76 -21.45
C SER A 255 -3.94 -7.79 -21.59
N SER A 256 -5.06 -7.36 -22.17
CA SER A 256 -6.16 -8.27 -22.52
C SER A 256 -5.85 -9.21 -23.70
N TYR A 257 -4.62 -9.24 -24.21
CA TYR A 257 -4.21 -10.13 -25.32
C TYR A 257 -3.49 -11.39 -24.82
N PRO A 258 -4.11 -12.59 -24.90
CA PRO A 258 -3.55 -13.83 -24.34
C PRO A 258 -2.20 -14.24 -24.93
N ARG A 259 -1.88 -13.83 -26.17
CA ARG A 259 -0.63 -14.22 -26.86
C ARG A 259 0.65 -13.80 -26.13
N PHE A 260 0.58 -12.83 -25.23
CA PHE A 260 1.72 -12.36 -24.44
C PHE A 260 1.89 -13.10 -23.11
N HIS A 261 1.00 -14.05 -22.79
CA HIS A 261 1.00 -14.77 -21.52
C HIS A 261 1.73 -16.12 -21.63
N ALA A 262 2.33 -16.43 -22.79
CA ALA A 262 2.93 -17.73 -23.07
C ALA A 262 3.97 -18.13 -22.01
N GLY A 263 3.66 -19.21 -21.28
CA GLY A 263 4.47 -19.77 -20.20
C GLY A 263 4.32 -19.08 -18.84
N ARG A 264 3.56 -17.98 -18.72
CA ARG A 264 3.38 -17.24 -17.45
C ARG A 264 2.75 -18.12 -16.38
N ASP A 265 1.67 -18.80 -16.73
CA ASP A 265 0.91 -19.61 -15.77
C ASP A 265 1.73 -20.82 -15.30
N ASP A 266 2.55 -21.40 -16.19
CA ASP A 266 3.53 -22.42 -15.84
C ASP A 266 4.63 -21.87 -14.92
N MET A 267 5.16 -20.68 -15.22
CA MET A 267 6.17 -20.03 -14.38
C MET A 267 5.63 -19.73 -12.98
N THR A 268 4.43 -19.14 -12.87
CA THR A 268 3.81 -18.85 -11.57
C THR A 268 3.49 -20.13 -10.78
N SER A 269 3.09 -21.21 -11.47
CA SER A 269 2.92 -22.54 -10.87
C SER A 269 4.25 -23.10 -10.32
N LEU A 270 5.35 -22.97 -11.06
CA LEU A 270 6.69 -23.35 -10.59
C LEU A 270 7.15 -22.48 -9.42
N MET A 271 6.94 -21.17 -9.47
CA MET A 271 7.26 -20.25 -8.38
C MET A 271 6.50 -20.61 -7.10
N SER A 272 5.19 -20.87 -7.22
CA SER A 272 4.35 -21.30 -6.10
C SER A 272 4.86 -22.60 -5.47
N LYS A 273 5.25 -23.60 -6.28
CA LYS A 273 5.87 -24.84 -5.80
C LYS A 273 7.18 -24.61 -5.02
N ASN A 274 7.92 -23.57 -5.37
CA ASN A 274 9.15 -23.18 -4.67
C ASN A 274 8.92 -22.18 -3.52
N ASN A 275 7.65 -21.91 -3.15
CA ASN A 275 7.27 -20.90 -2.15
C ASN A 275 7.75 -19.47 -2.48
N ILE A 276 7.82 -19.14 -3.77
CA ILE A 276 8.25 -17.84 -4.26
C ILE A 276 7.01 -17.00 -4.55
N TYR A 277 6.98 -15.80 -3.95
CA TYR A 277 5.87 -14.88 -4.11
C TYR A 277 5.71 -14.41 -5.56
N SER A 278 4.50 -14.48 -6.10
CA SER A 278 4.16 -13.91 -7.40
C SER A 278 2.75 -13.33 -7.42
N GLU A 279 2.54 -12.33 -8.26
CA GLU A 279 1.24 -11.67 -8.49
C GLU A 279 0.97 -11.56 -9.99
N VAL A 280 -0.30 -11.71 -10.38
CA VAL A 280 -0.73 -11.58 -11.78
C VAL A 280 -1.92 -10.64 -11.84
N HIS A 281 -1.81 -9.60 -12.66
CA HIS A 281 -2.88 -8.64 -12.92
C HIS A 281 -3.10 -8.51 -14.42
N THR A 282 -4.35 -8.67 -14.86
CA THR A 282 -4.75 -8.38 -16.23
C THR A 282 -5.46 -7.03 -16.27
N LEU A 283 -4.99 -6.13 -17.12
CA LEU A 283 -5.64 -4.85 -17.37
C LEU A 283 -6.71 -5.06 -18.45
N GLU A 284 -7.97 -5.05 -18.05
CA GLU A 284 -9.09 -5.23 -18.95
C GLU A 284 -9.14 -4.16 -20.04
N ASN A 285 -9.55 -4.57 -21.25
CA ASN A 285 -9.67 -3.70 -22.43
C ASN A 285 -8.41 -2.89 -22.76
N SER A 286 -7.22 -3.41 -22.46
CA SER A 286 -5.96 -2.69 -22.64
C SER A 286 -5.23 -3.13 -23.93
N PRO A 287 -4.55 -2.20 -24.62
CA PRO A 287 -3.65 -2.57 -25.70
C PRO A 287 -2.39 -3.23 -25.14
N HIS A 288 -1.63 -3.94 -25.97
CA HIS A 288 -0.34 -4.51 -25.57
C HIS A 288 0.58 -3.47 -24.91
N SER A 289 0.70 -2.28 -25.49
CA SER A 289 1.61 -1.21 -25.05
C SER A 289 0.94 -0.25 -24.05
N PHE A 290 0.18 -0.79 -23.10
CA PHE A 290 -0.65 -0.01 -22.16
C PHE A 290 0.18 0.92 -21.25
N TRP A 291 1.43 0.55 -20.94
CA TRP A 291 2.31 1.33 -20.07
C TRP A 291 2.76 2.68 -20.69
N LEU A 292 2.55 2.90 -21.98
CA LEU A 292 2.86 4.18 -22.63
C LEU A 292 1.66 5.12 -22.75
N LEU A 293 0.48 4.70 -22.24
CA LEU A 293 -0.78 5.39 -22.46
C LEU A 293 -1.60 5.51 -21.16
N HIS A 294 -2.16 6.68 -20.92
CA HIS A 294 -3.24 6.84 -19.94
C HIS A 294 -4.54 6.22 -20.47
N PRO A 295 -5.38 5.63 -19.60
CA PRO A 295 -5.25 5.60 -18.13
C PRO A 295 -4.39 4.45 -17.58
N TRP A 296 -4.02 3.46 -18.40
CA TRP A 296 -3.38 2.23 -17.91
C TRP A 296 -2.00 2.44 -17.31
N PHE A 297 -1.26 3.48 -17.71
CA PHE A 297 -0.01 3.85 -17.06
C PHE A 297 -0.14 4.03 -15.54
N GLU A 298 -1.18 4.71 -15.07
CA GLU A 298 -1.39 4.95 -13.63
C GLU A 298 -1.62 3.64 -12.87
N GLN A 299 -2.43 2.76 -13.46
CA GLN A 299 -2.72 1.45 -12.89
C GLN A 299 -1.45 0.58 -12.85
N THR A 300 -0.65 0.64 -13.91
CA THR A 300 0.64 -0.07 -14.01
C THR A 300 1.65 0.43 -12.98
N LEU A 301 1.77 1.75 -12.84
CA LEU A 301 2.64 2.39 -11.87
C LEU A 301 2.25 2.00 -10.45
N ASN A 302 0.96 2.05 -10.11
CA ASN A 302 0.49 1.70 -8.77
C ASN A 302 0.73 0.23 -8.41
N LEU A 303 0.43 -0.70 -9.34
CA LEU A 303 0.72 -2.12 -9.14
C LEU A 303 2.23 -2.36 -8.95
N SER A 304 3.05 -1.68 -9.75
CA SER A 304 4.52 -1.76 -9.65
C SER A 304 5.03 -1.26 -8.31
N LEU A 305 4.56 -0.09 -7.84
CA LEU A 305 4.95 0.49 -6.56
C LEU A 305 4.53 -0.40 -5.39
N ASN A 306 3.27 -0.85 -5.35
CA ASN A 306 2.76 -1.70 -4.28
C ASN A 306 3.58 -3.00 -4.15
N PHE A 307 3.92 -3.62 -5.29
CA PHE A 307 4.76 -4.79 -5.31
C PHE A 307 6.19 -4.49 -4.82
N LEU A 308 6.83 -3.44 -5.34
CA LEU A 308 8.19 -3.07 -4.92
C LEU A 308 8.23 -2.75 -3.42
N ASP A 309 7.25 -2.02 -2.93
CA ASP A 309 7.12 -1.69 -1.51
C ASP A 309 6.98 -2.98 -0.71
N LYS A 310 6.11 -3.92 -1.12
CA LYS A 310 5.97 -5.20 -0.45
C LYS A 310 7.29 -5.99 -0.41
N ILE A 311 8.04 -6.04 -1.51
CA ILE A 311 9.30 -6.79 -1.57
C ILE A 311 10.40 -6.13 -0.75
N PHE A 312 10.51 -4.80 -0.80
CA PHE A 312 11.62 -4.07 -0.19
C PHE A 312 11.34 -3.53 1.22
N SER A 313 10.11 -3.66 1.74
CA SER A 313 9.70 -3.22 3.08
C SER A 313 10.12 -4.14 4.23
N ASN A 314 10.89 -5.20 4.01
CA ASN A 314 11.39 -6.07 5.08
C ASN A 314 12.73 -5.64 5.70
N SER A 315 12.96 -4.33 5.82
CA SER A 315 14.04 -3.80 6.66
C SER A 315 13.57 -2.49 7.22
N SER A 316 13.06 -2.54 8.46
CA SER A 316 13.25 -1.60 9.60
C SER A 316 13.36 -0.09 9.36
N SER A 317 13.10 0.43 8.17
CA SER A 317 13.11 1.84 7.85
C SER A 317 11.67 2.31 7.94
N VAL A 318 11.39 3.04 9.01
CA VAL A 318 10.48 4.20 9.06
C VAL A 318 9.62 4.32 7.77
N LYS A 319 8.30 4.11 7.86
CA LYS A 319 7.36 4.62 6.85
C LYS A 319 7.58 6.13 6.82
N GLU A 320 8.47 6.59 5.95
CA GLU A 320 8.87 7.99 5.91
C GLU A 320 7.70 8.83 5.44
N THR A 321 7.52 9.97 6.09
CA THR A 321 6.55 10.98 5.71
C THR A 321 6.77 11.39 4.25
N TYR A 322 5.86 10.96 3.37
CA TYR A 322 5.89 11.24 1.94
C TYR A 322 5.49 12.69 1.64
N ARG A 323 4.66 13.30 2.49
CA ARG A 323 4.24 14.70 2.38
C ARG A 323 3.96 15.30 3.75
N GLU A 324 4.43 16.53 3.96
CA GLU A 324 3.95 17.37 5.06
C GLU A 324 3.07 18.50 4.53
N ILE A 325 1.97 18.77 5.20
CA ILE A 325 1.03 19.85 4.90
C ILE A 325 0.87 20.71 6.15
N THR A 326 0.77 22.03 5.99
CA THR A 326 0.43 22.93 7.10
C THR A 326 -0.91 23.60 6.86
N VAL A 327 -1.76 23.61 7.89
CA VAL A 327 -3.07 24.29 7.91
C VAL A 327 -3.00 25.46 8.88
N ALA A 328 -3.44 26.64 8.48
CA ALA A 328 -3.51 27.81 9.35
C ALA A 328 -4.69 28.71 9.01
N LYS A 329 -5.55 28.96 9.99
CA LYS A 329 -6.77 29.76 9.83
C LYS A 329 -6.50 31.23 9.49
N ASP A 330 -5.32 31.75 9.87
CA ASP A 330 -4.85 33.11 9.57
C ASP A 330 -4.34 33.29 8.13
N LYS A 331 -4.46 32.24 7.29
CA LYS A 331 -3.98 32.20 5.90
C LYS A 331 -2.45 32.27 5.78
N SER A 332 -1.70 31.97 6.84
CA SER A 332 -0.24 31.91 6.82
C SER A 332 0.34 30.59 6.28
N ALA A 333 -0.50 29.66 5.84
CA ALA A 333 -0.11 28.32 5.38
C ALA A 333 -0.85 27.91 4.08
N GLU A 334 -0.52 26.73 3.56
CA GLU A 334 -1.04 26.18 2.29
C GLU A 334 -2.57 26.02 2.30
N PHE A 335 -3.14 25.62 3.45
CA PHE A 335 -4.58 25.46 3.62
C PHE A 335 -5.10 26.26 4.81
N VAL A 336 -6.37 26.67 4.72
CA VAL A 336 -7.11 27.32 5.80
C VAL A 336 -8.08 26.38 6.51
N SER A 337 -8.48 25.29 5.83
CA SER A 337 -9.36 24.23 6.31
C SER A 337 -8.58 22.92 6.47
N ILE A 338 -8.94 22.16 7.50
CA ILE A 338 -8.36 20.82 7.73
C ILE A 338 -8.92 19.83 6.70
N GLN A 339 -10.21 19.90 6.38
CA GLN A 339 -10.83 19.01 5.39
C GLN A 339 -10.21 19.20 4.00
N GLU A 340 -9.94 20.44 3.59
CA GLU A 340 -9.28 20.70 2.30
C GLU A 340 -7.87 20.08 2.25
N ALA A 341 -7.11 20.18 3.35
CA ALA A 341 -5.80 19.54 3.45
C ALA A 341 -5.89 18.01 3.32
N ILE A 342 -6.84 17.37 4.01
CA ILE A 342 -7.13 15.93 3.89
C ILE A 342 -7.49 15.58 2.44
N ASN A 343 -8.39 16.32 1.82
CA ASN A 343 -8.84 16.08 0.45
C ASN A 343 -7.68 16.20 -0.56
N SER A 344 -6.71 17.09 -0.31
CA SER A 344 -5.54 17.29 -1.16
C SER A 344 -4.52 16.15 -1.13
N THR A 345 -4.63 15.24 -0.17
CA THR A 345 -3.75 14.06 -0.09
C THR A 345 -4.10 13.06 -1.19
N ARG A 346 -3.17 12.17 -1.56
CA ARG A 346 -3.44 11.17 -2.61
C ARG A 346 -4.34 10.06 -2.06
N ASP A 347 -5.33 9.65 -2.82
CA ASP A 347 -6.06 8.41 -2.55
C ASP A 347 -5.08 7.23 -2.66
N LEU A 348 -5.10 6.34 -1.68
CA LEU A 348 -4.17 5.21 -1.56
C LEU A 348 -2.70 5.66 -1.68
N GLY A 349 -2.34 6.70 -0.92
CA GLY A 349 -1.01 7.32 -0.95
C GLY A 349 0.13 6.34 -0.64
N PRO A 350 1.33 6.56 -1.20
CA PRO A 350 2.46 5.62 -1.08
C PRO A 350 3.09 5.56 0.33
N GLY A 351 2.63 6.39 1.26
CA GLY A 351 3.27 6.59 2.54
C GLY A 351 2.56 7.63 3.39
N GLU A 352 3.14 7.91 4.56
CA GLU A 352 2.51 8.78 5.55
C GLU A 352 2.39 10.22 5.05
N VAL A 353 1.23 10.84 5.28
CA VAL A 353 1.08 12.29 5.13
C VAL A 353 0.86 12.91 6.50
N VAL A 354 1.73 13.85 6.87
CA VAL A 354 1.62 14.60 8.13
C VAL A 354 0.95 15.94 7.87
N ILE A 355 -0.15 16.21 8.56
CA ILE A 355 -0.91 17.46 8.47
C ILE A 355 -0.73 18.21 9.80
N LYS A 356 0.09 19.27 9.79
CA LYS A 356 0.34 20.15 10.93
C LYS A 356 -0.70 21.26 10.96
N ILE A 357 -1.52 21.33 12.01
CA ILE A 357 -2.73 22.17 12.03
C ILE A 357 -2.58 23.29 13.05
N LYS A 358 -2.23 24.53 12.67
CA LYS A 358 -1.98 25.71 13.55
C LYS A 358 -3.10 26.05 14.54
N ASN A 359 -2.82 26.96 15.50
CA ASN A 359 -3.71 27.26 16.63
C ASN A 359 -4.96 27.95 16.10
N GLY A 360 -6.12 27.60 16.67
CA GLY A 360 -7.39 28.16 16.25
C GLY A 360 -8.56 27.21 16.43
N THR A 361 -9.76 27.77 16.38
CA THR A 361 -11.01 27.00 16.36
C THR A 361 -11.41 26.72 14.92
N TYR A 362 -11.49 25.45 14.54
CA TYR A 362 -11.92 24.98 13.23
C TYR A 362 -13.34 24.44 13.35
N ASN A 363 -14.33 25.23 12.93
CA ASN A 363 -15.73 24.79 12.92
C ASN A 363 -15.97 23.98 11.65
N GLU A 364 -15.50 22.73 11.67
CA GLU A 364 -15.50 21.82 10.53
C GLU A 364 -16.06 20.47 10.95
N LYS A 365 -16.78 19.82 10.04
CA LYS A 365 -17.10 18.41 10.12
C LYS A 365 -16.11 17.66 9.25
N LEU A 366 -15.25 16.86 9.87
CA LEU A 366 -14.15 16.18 9.19
C LEU A 366 -14.52 14.74 8.84
N GLU A 367 -14.14 14.31 7.65
CA GLU A 367 -14.17 12.92 7.23
C GLU A 367 -12.82 12.55 6.62
N ILE A 368 -12.24 11.44 7.11
CA ILE A 368 -11.11 10.74 6.50
C ILE A 368 -11.68 9.46 5.87
N PRO A 369 -11.98 9.45 4.57
CA PRO A 369 -12.53 8.29 3.88
C PRO A 369 -11.60 7.07 3.93
N SER A 370 -12.15 5.87 3.67
CA SER A 370 -11.39 4.61 3.75
C SER A 370 -10.22 4.52 2.78
N TRP A 371 -10.27 5.23 1.64
CA TRP A 371 -9.18 5.32 0.67
C TRP A 371 -8.12 6.39 1.02
N LYS A 372 -8.27 7.12 2.14
CA LYS A 372 -7.26 8.03 2.69
C LYS A 372 -6.61 7.37 3.92
N HIS A 373 -5.53 6.63 3.71
CA HIS A 373 -4.84 5.91 4.79
C HIS A 373 -3.50 6.58 5.16
N GLN A 374 -2.93 6.19 6.30
CA GLN A 374 -1.62 6.66 6.77
C GLN A 374 -1.55 8.20 6.92
N LEU A 375 -2.61 8.81 7.44
CA LEU A 375 -2.63 10.24 7.75
C LEU A 375 -2.27 10.49 9.21
N THR A 376 -1.42 11.47 9.47
CA THR A 376 -1.06 11.90 10.83
C THR A 376 -1.41 13.37 10.99
N LEU A 377 -2.43 13.68 11.79
CA LEU A 377 -2.87 15.05 12.09
C LEU A 377 -2.21 15.49 13.40
N ILE A 378 -1.45 16.59 13.38
CA ILE A 378 -0.70 17.08 14.54
C ILE A 378 -1.07 18.53 14.83
N GLY A 379 -1.64 18.78 16.00
CA GLY A 379 -1.71 20.12 16.57
C GLY A 379 -0.39 20.52 17.27
N GLU A 380 -0.14 21.82 17.42
CA GLU A 380 0.97 22.36 18.24
C GLU A 380 0.56 22.37 19.72
N SER A 381 -0.74 22.30 20.03
CA SER A 381 -1.25 22.19 21.39
C SER A 381 -2.68 21.66 21.40
N ARG A 382 -2.96 20.75 22.35
CA ARG A 382 -4.31 20.27 22.64
C ARG A 382 -5.20 21.38 23.22
N ASP A 383 -4.65 22.36 23.92
CA ASP A 383 -5.43 23.37 24.67
C ASP A 383 -5.94 24.54 23.80
N GLN A 384 -5.33 24.75 22.63
CA GLN A 384 -5.61 25.91 21.77
C GLN A 384 -6.13 25.57 20.37
N ARG A 385 -6.58 24.32 20.14
CA ARG A 385 -7.07 23.84 18.83
C ARG A 385 -8.31 22.99 19.00
N ILE A 386 -9.46 23.53 18.64
CA ILE A 386 -10.75 22.83 18.72
C ILE A 386 -11.24 22.60 17.29
N VAL A 387 -11.27 21.34 16.85
CA VAL A 387 -12.18 20.94 15.77
C VAL A 387 -13.56 20.81 16.41
N ASN A 388 -14.48 21.66 15.99
CA ASN A 388 -15.77 21.81 16.65
C ASN A 388 -16.94 21.62 15.67
N ASN A 389 -17.91 20.82 16.05
CA ASN A 389 -19.21 20.75 15.40
C ASN A 389 -20.33 20.80 16.45
N ASN A 390 -21.58 20.92 15.99
CA ASN A 390 -22.77 20.91 16.84
C ASN A 390 -23.92 20.11 16.20
N ASP A 391 -23.60 19.05 15.46
CA ASP A 391 -24.61 18.12 14.96
C ASP A 391 -25.02 17.14 16.07
N PHE A 392 -26.30 16.78 16.11
CA PHE A 392 -26.88 15.86 17.08
C PHE A 392 -28.03 15.08 16.44
N SER A 393 -28.32 13.90 16.97
CA SER A 393 -29.42 13.04 16.50
C SER A 393 -30.76 13.78 16.60
N GLY A 394 -31.54 13.83 15.52
CA GLY A 394 -32.79 14.57 15.41
C GLY A 394 -32.64 16.01 14.86
N LYS A 395 -31.43 16.56 14.80
CA LYS A 395 -31.19 17.85 14.13
C LYS A 395 -31.33 17.67 12.62
N MET A 396 -32.08 18.55 11.95
CA MET A 396 -32.22 18.52 10.49
C MET A 396 -30.87 18.81 9.81
N ASN A 397 -30.41 17.93 8.93
CA ASN A 397 -29.24 18.16 8.09
C ASN A 397 -29.62 19.05 6.89
N PRO A 398 -29.06 20.26 6.78
CA PRO A 398 -29.42 21.18 5.70
C PRO A 398 -28.96 20.71 4.30
N GLN A 399 -28.01 19.76 4.21
CA GLN A 399 -27.49 19.25 2.94
C GLN A 399 -28.34 18.10 2.38
N THR A 400 -28.86 17.23 3.23
CA THR A 400 -29.64 16.05 2.81
C THR A 400 -31.14 16.22 3.02
N ASN A 401 -31.56 17.21 3.82
CA ASN A 401 -32.94 17.40 4.26
C ASN A 401 -33.52 16.18 5.00
N GLU A 402 -32.64 15.49 5.74
CA GLU A 402 -32.95 14.38 6.64
C GLU A 402 -32.40 14.70 8.02
N GLU A 403 -33.01 14.15 9.08
CA GLU A 403 -32.45 14.30 10.43
C GLU A 403 -31.11 13.56 10.55
N PHE A 404 -30.15 14.17 11.24
CA PHE A 404 -28.98 13.45 11.70
C PHE A 404 -29.43 12.31 12.61
N SER A 405 -28.74 11.19 12.52
CA SER A 405 -28.74 10.11 13.50
C SER A 405 -27.51 10.25 14.39
N THR A 406 -27.40 9.40 15.42
CA THR A 406 -26.15 9.25 16.17
C THR A 406 -24.94 9.08 15.23
N PHE A 407 -25.04 8.19 14.25
CA PHE A 407 -23.91 7.75 13.41
C PHE A 407 -23.34 8.82 12.48
N ASN A 408 -24.15 9.82 12.10
CA ASN A 408 -23.72 10.93 11.25
C ASN A 408 -23.69 12.28 11.99
N SER A 409 -23.84 12.29 13.33
CA SER A 409 -23.71 13.50 14.16
C SER A 409 -22.26 13.90 14.47
N TYR A 410 -21.28 13.12 14.00
CA TYR A 410 -19.86 13.26 14.34
C TYR A 410 -19.28 14.65 14.05
N THR A 411 -18.26 15.03 14.82
CA THR A 411 -17.34 16.13 14.47
C THR A 411 -16.22 15.62 13.57
N VAL A 412 -15.64 14.47 13.90
CA VAL A 412 -14.60 13.81 13.09
C VAL A 412 -15.00 12.35 12.85
N LEU A 413 -15.00 11.94 11.59
CA LEU A 413 -15.16 10.56 11.15
C LEU A 413 -13.85 10.03 10.54
N VAL A 414 -13.36 8.90 11.04
CA VAL A 414 -12.14 8.23 10.58
C VAL A 414 -12.49 6.85 10.03
N ARG A 415 -12.60 6.74 8.70
CA ARG A 415 -12.76 5.46 7.99
C ARG A 415 -11.44 4.89 7.48
N GLY A 416 -10.44 5.73 7.30
CA GLY A 416 -9.11 5.34 6.84
C GLY A 416 -8.31 4.56 7.88
N ASP A 417 -7.55 3.58 7.40
CA ASP A 417 -6.60 2.81 8.21
C ASP A 417 -5.31 3.59 8.51
N ASP A 418 -4.61 3.20 9.58
CA ASP A 418 -3.31 3.76 9.98
C ASP A 418 -3.35 5.28 10.24
N VAL A 419 -4.50 5.80 10.65
CA VAL A 419 -4.69 7.24 10.95
C VAL A 419 -4.24 7.56 12.37
N LYS A 420 -3.56 8.69 12.53
CA LYS A 420 -3.04 9.20 13.80
C LYS A 420 -3.51 10.63 14.05
N ILE A 421 -3.82 10.93 15.31
CA ILE A 421 -4.14 12.28 15.77
C ILE A 421 -3.29 12.58 17.01
N GLU A 422 -2.58 13.70 17.01
CA GLU A 422 -1.77 14.13 18.16
C GLU A 422 -2.03 15.59 18.50
N ASN A 423 -2.04 15.90 19.80
CA ASN A 423 -2.09 17.27 20.34
C ASN A 423 -3.27 18.10 19.82
N LEU A 424 -4.47 17.53 19.76
CA LEU A 424 -5.67 18.18 19.22
C LEU A 424 -6.86 18.08 20.18
N THR A 425 -7.76 19.06 20.18
CA THR A 425 -9.10 18.91 20.79
C THR A 425 -10.14 18.63 19.70
N ILE A 426 -10.91 17.56 19.87
CA ILE A 426 -12.08 17.24 19.06
C ILE A 426 -13.31 17.43 19.94
N LYS A 427 -14.25 18.28 19.52
CA LYS A 427 -15.41 18.65 20.33
C LYS A 427 -16.71 18.60 19.54
N ASN A 428 -17.72 17.95 20.12
CA ASN A 428 -19.12 18.22 19.79
C ASN A 428 -19.76 19.06 20.90
N SER A 429 -20.33 20.21 20.53
CA SER A 429 -20.88 21.18 21.49
C SER A 429 -22.37 20.97 21.83
N SER A 430 -23.05 19.96 21.27
CA SER A 430 -24.51 19.78 21.39
C SER A 430 -24.95 19.01 22.63
N CYS A 431 -24.54 19.49 23.80
CA CYS A 431 -24.91 18.91 25.09
C CYS A 431 -26.39 19.14 25.45
N GLY A 432 -27.11 18.07 25.80
CA GLY A 432 -28.51 18.14 26.21
C GLY A 432 -29.54 18.06 25.08
N GLU A 433 -29.09 17.97 23.82
CA GLU A 433 -29.94 17.93 22.63
C GLU A 433 -30.22 16.49 22.11
N GLY A 434 -29.54 15.49 22.68
CA GLY A 434 -29.57 14.10 22.23
C GLY A 434 -28.15 13.53 22.05
N GLN A 435 -28.05 12.42 21.31
CA GLN A 435 -26.74 11.83 20.96
C GLN A 435 -25.95 12.76 20.04
N ALA A 436 -24.69 13.04 20.38
CA ALA A 436 -23.86 13.99 19.65
C ALA A 436 -22.38 13.57 19.65
N VAL A 437 -21.97 12.90 18.58
CA VAL A 437 -20.64 12.28 18.50
C VAL A 437 -19.55 13.33 18.26
N ALA A 438 -18.47 13.28 19.05
CA ALA A 438 -17.27 14.06 18.79
C ALA A 438 -16.34 13.30 17.83
N LEU A 439 -16.00 12.06 18.16
CA LEU A 439 -15.08 11.23 17.37
C LEU A 439 -15.75 9.90 17.00
N HIS A 440 -15.84 9.61 15.71
CA HIS A 440 -16.33 8.36 15.14
C HIS A 440 -15.18 7.66 14.42
N VAL A 441 -14.80 6.46 14.86
CA VAL A 441 -13.70 5.68 14.26
C VAL A 441 -14.20 4.34 13.74
N GLU A 442 -14.00 4.11 12.45
CA GLU A 442 -14.29 2.85 11.77
C GLU A 442 -13.01 2.14 11.29
N GLY A 443 -11.96 2.88 10.92
CA GLY A 443 -10.70 2.34 10.38
C GLY A 443 -9.87 1.56 11.40
N ASP A 444 -8.97 0.70 10.94
CA ASP A 444 -8.09 -0.11 11.78
C ASP A 444 -6.74 0.59 12.06
N ARG A 445 -6.08 0.18 13.15
CA ARG A 445 -4.79 0.71 13.61
C ARG A 445 -4.82 2.22 13.89
N PHE A 446 -5.95 2.72 14.38
CA PHE A 446 -6.15 4.13 14.73
C PHE A 446 -5.43 4.48 16.03
N VAL A 447 -4.80 5.65 16.07
CA VAL A 447 -4.12 6.17 17.26
C VAL A 447 -4.54 7.61 17.51
N ILE A 448 -4.86 7.93 18.75
CA ILE A 448 -4.95 9.31 19.21
C ILE A 448 -4.12 9.49 20.48
N LYS A 449 -3.25 10.51 20.49
CA LYS A 449 -2.33 10.79 21.58
C LYS A 449 -2.45 12.22 22.10
N ASN A 450 -2.32 12.39 23.41
CA ASN A 450 -2.19 13.69 24.07
C ASN A 450 -3.24 14.70 23.58
N SER A 451 -4.49 14.27 23.56
CA SER A 451 -5.59 14.98 22.91
C SER A 451 -6.81 15.03 23.82
N ASN A 452 -7.66 16.04 23.61
CA ASN A 452 -8.94 16.14 24.31
C ASN A 452 -10.06 15.66 23.39
N ILE A 453 -10.93 14.77 23.86
CA ILE A 453 -12.17 14.42 23.15
C ILE A 453 -13.36 14.81 24.03
N LEU A 454 -14.06 15.86 23.61
CA LEU A 454 -15.05 16.57 24.42
C LEU A 454 -16.45 16.41 23.83
N GLY A 455 -17.39 15.97 24.64
CA GLY A 455 -18.78 15.83 24.23
C GLY A 455 -19.70 15.63 25.43
N CYS A 456 -20.89 15.12 25.17
CA CYS A 456 -21.86 14.78 26.19
C CYS A 456 -22.35 13.35 25.99
N GLN A 457 -23.54 13.15 25.41
CA GLN A 457 -24.02 11.81 25.14
C GLN A 457 -23.37 11.30 23.85
N ASP A 458 -22.86 10.07 23.88
CA ASP A 458 -22.22 9.38 22.75
C ASP A 458 -20.93 10.07 22.22
N THR A 459 -20.07 10.63 23.12
CA THR A 459 -18.85 11.37 22.73
C THR A 459 -17.92 10.64 21.75
N ILE A 460 -17.59 9.37 22.02
CA ILE A 460 -16.71 8.54 21.19
C ILE A 460 -17.46 7.32 20.68
N TYR A 461 -17.54 7.18 19.36
CA TYR A 461 -18.10 6.01 18.69
C TYR A 461 -16.99 5.15 18.06
N THR A 462 -16.71 3.99 18.66
CA THR A 462 -15.72 3.01 18.17
C THR A 462 -16.42 1.94 17.32
N ALA A 463 -16.81 2.30 16.10
CA ALA A 463 -17.94 1.70 15.40
C ALA A 463 -17.77 0.25 14.90
N THR A 464 -16.59 -0.10 14.38
CA THR A 464 -16.39 -1.33 13.60
C THR A 464 -15.81 -2.46 14.45
N GLY A 465 -16.47 -3.62 14.49
CA GLY A 465 -15.89 -4.83 15.05
C GLY A 465 -14.61 -5.24 14.30
N GLY A 466 -13.55 -5.64 15.03
CA GLY A 466 -12.23 -5.92 14.46
C GLY A 466 -11.36 -4.69 14.17
N SER A 467 -11.89 -3.46 14.27
CA SER A 467 -11.06 -2.25 14.29
C SER A 467 -10.27 -2.21 15.60
N ARG A 468 -8.96 -1.95 15.51
CA ARG A 468 -8.07 -1.79 16.66
C ARG A 468 -7.74 -0.31 16.85
N GLN A 469 -7.92 0.19 18.07
CA GLN A 469 -7.81 1.61 18.39
C GLN A 469 -7.03 1.84 19.68
N LEU A 470 -6.15 2.84 19.70
CA LEU A 470 -5.36 3.20 20.88
C LEU A 470 -5.48 4.70 21.19
N TYR A 471 -6.00 4.99 22.38
CA TYR A 471 -6.15 6.31 22.97
C TYR A 471 -5.10 6.44 24.08
N LEU A 472 -4.14 7.36 23.94
CA LEU A 472 -2.99 7.48 24.85
C LEU A 472 -2.86 8.90 25.39
N ASP A 473 -2.69 9.05 26.71
CA ASP A 473 -2.49 10.36 27.35
C ASP A 473 -3.65 11.36 27.08
N CYS A 474 -4.86 10.85 26.85
CA CYS A 474 -6.02 11.64 26.45
C CYS A 474 -6.84 12.11 27.66
N TYR A 475 -7.54 13.23 27.48
CA TYR A 475 -8.65 13.63 28.35
C TYR A 475 -9.95 13.43 27.58
N ILE A 476 -10.90 12.70 28.16
CA ILE A 476 -12.16 12.34 27.52
C ILE A 476 -13.28 12.72 28.47
N GLU A 477 -14.27 13.49 28.00
CA GLU A 477 -15.44 13.85 28.83
C GLU A 477 -16.77 13.57 28.14
N GLY A 478 -17.78 13.29 28.95
CA GLY A 478 -19.12 13.05 28.47
C GLY A 478 -20.13 12.82 29.58
N THR A 479 -21.37 12.50 29.18
CA THR A 479 -22.49 12.27 30.08
C THR A 479 -22.93 10.81 30.03
N THR A 480 -23.69 10.41 29.02
CA THR A 480 -24.32 9.10 28.89
C THR A 480 -23.66 8.33 27.76
N ASP A 481 -23.25 7.09 28.02
CA ASP A 481 -22.70 6.15 27.03
C ASP A 481 -21.56 6.78 26.20
N PHE A 482 -20.76 7.64 26.83
CA PHE A 482 -19.90 8.54 26.08
C PHE A 482 -18.68 7.86 25.44
N ILE A 483 -18.46 6.58 25.73
CA ILE A 483 -17.59 5.68 24.97
C ILE A 483 -18.41 4.43 24.58
N PHE A 484 -18.75 4.27 23.29
CA PHE A 484 -19.64 3.20 22.84
C PHE A 484 -19.27 2.65 21.47
N GLY A 485 -19.72 1.42 21.15
CA GLY A 485 -19.38 0.72 19.91
C GLY A 485 -18.76 -0.67 20.09
N GLN A 486 -18.13 -1.18 19.03
CA GLN A 486 -17.79 -2.61 18.85
C GLN A 486 -16.27 -2.89 18.87
N ALA A 487 -15.44 -1.89 18.58
CA ALA A 487 -14.00 -2.05 18.34
C ALA A 487 -13.22 -2.64 19.52
N THR A 488 -12.02 -3.15 19.24
CA THR A 488 -10.99 -3.38 20.27
C THR A 488 -10.30 -2.05 20.53
N ALA A 489 -10.64 -1.40 21.65
CA ALA A 489 -10.14 -0.05 21.97
C ALA A 489 -9.41 -0.05 23.32
N VAL A 490 -8.15 0.39 23.30
CA VAL A 490 -7.35 0.55 24.51
C VAL A 490 -7.24 2.03 24.85
N PHE A 491 -7.59 2.39 26.08
CA PHE A 491 -7.40 3.70 26.67
C PHE A 491 -6.29 3.57 27.70
N LYS A 492 -5.14 4.19 27.47
CA LYS A 492 -3.97 4.08 28.34
C LYS A 492 -3.55 5.46 28.87
N ASN A 493 -3.37 5.57 30.19
CA ASN A 493 -2.98 6.81 30.86
C ASN A 493 -3.92 7.98 30.52
N CYS A 494 -5.23 7.71 30.43
CA CYS A 494 -6.23 8.72 30.10
C CYS A 494 -6.96 9.21 31.35
N THR A 495 -7.37 10.48 31.34
CA THR A 495 -8.37 11.00 32.27
C THR A 495 -9.76 10.86 31.65
N ILE A 496 -10.66 10.17 32.34
CA ILE A 496 -12.04 9.94 31.93
C ILE A 496 -12.93 10.77 32.87
N HIS A 497 -13.57 11.82 32.34
CA HIS A 497 -14.26 12.84 33.13
C HIS A 497 -15.78 12.82 32.92
N SER A 498 -16.53 12.48 33.97
CA SER A 498 -17.99 12.37 33.94
C SER A 498 -18.66 13.71 34.22
N LEU A 499 -19.52 14.16 33.31
CA LEU A 499 -20.26 15.42 33.41
C LEU A 499 -21.67 15.26 33.97
N LYS A 500 -22.16 14.03 34.17
CA LYS A 500 -23.49 13.74 34.69
C LYS A 500 -23.53 12.36 35.34
N ASN A 501 -24.41 12.17 36.33
CA ASN A 501 -24.78 10.86 36.85
C ASN A 501 -25.37 9.99 35.73
N SER A 502 -24.56 9.06 35.19
CA SER A 502 -24.92 8.19 34.07
C SER A 502 -23.85 7.09 33.86
N TYR A 503 -23.45 6.82 32.62
CA TYR A 503 -22.64 5.66 32.23
C TYR A 503 -21.43 6.09 31.41
N ILE A 504 -20.25 5.57 31.75
CA ILE A 504 -19.03 5.81 30.99
C ILE A 504 -19.06 5.01 29.68
N THR A 505 -19.19 3.69 29.75
CA THR A 505 -19.15 2.82 28.56
C THR A 505 -20.50 2.20 28.19
N ALA A 506 -20.69 2.02 26.87
CA ALA A 506 -21.74 1.19 26.30
C ALA A 506 -21.18 0.27 25.20
N ALA A 507 -20.46 -0.77 25.62
CA ALA A 507 -19.80 -1.69 24.70
C ALA A 507 -20.79 -2.60 23.96
N ALA A 508 -20.44 -2.94 22.72
CA ALA A 508 -21.15 -3.83 21.82
C ALA A 508 -20.20 -4.82 21.12
N THR A 509 -19.19 -5.27 21.86
CA THR A 509 -18.15 -6.19 21.39
C THR A 509 -18.76 -7.44 20.72
N PRO A 510 -18.35 -7.79 19.49
CA PRO A 510 -18.76 -9.03 18.84
C PRO A 510 -18.30 -10.27 19.60
N GLN A 511 -19.05 -11.37 19.51
CA GLN A 511 -18.75 -12.62 20.21
C GLN A 511 -17.39 -13.23 19.83
N ASP A 512 -16.95 -13.03 18.59
CA ASP A 512 -15.70 -13.55 18.04
C ASP A 512 -14.48 -12.64 18.31
N GLN A 513 -14.68 -11.52 19.01
CA GLN A 513 -13.62 -10.59 19.38
C GLN A 513 -13.17 -10.82 20.82
N GLU A 514 -11.92 -11.23 20.99
CA GLU A 514 -11.34 -11.57 22.30
C GLU A 514 -11.30 -10.38 23.27
N PHE A 515 -10.94 -9.20 22.75
CA PHE A 515 -10.81 -7.98 23.55
C PHE A 515 -11.81 -6.91 23.09
N GLY A 516 -12.58 -6.35 24.03
CA GLY A 516 -13.41 -5.16 23.81
C GLY A 516 -12.70 -3.88 24.20
N TYR A 517 -13.23 -3.20 25.20
CA TYR A 517 -12.60 -2.02 25.77
C TYR A 517 -11.64 -2.38 26.90
N VAL A 518 -10.46 -1.76 26.89
CA VAL A 518 -9.46 -1.96 27.93
C VAL A 518 -8.94 -0.60 28.39
N PHE A 519 -9.17 -0.27 29.66
CA PHE A 519 -8.68 0.94 30.30
C PHE A 519 -7.47 0.57 31.16
N MET A 520 -6.31 1.14 30.85
CA MET A 520 -5.04 0.85 31.51
C MET A 520 -4.51 2.13 32.18
N ASP A 521 -4.29 2.08 33.49
CA ASP A 521 -3.67 3.18 34.23
C ASP A 521 -4.43 4.51 34.04
N CYS A 522 -5.77 4.44 33.93
CA CYS A 522 -6.63 5.61 33.72
C CYS A 522 -7.12 6.22 35.03
N GLU A 523 -7.37 7.52 35.03
CA GLU A 523 -7.99 8.24 36.15
C GLU A 523 -9.44 8.58 35.82
N LEU A 524 -10.38 8.12 36.64
CA LEU A 524 -11.80 8.42 36.50
C LEU A 524 -12.17 9.56 37.45
N THR A 525 -12.60 10.68 36.89
CA THR A 525 -12.95 11.92 37.59
C THR A 525 -14.36 12.37 37.21
N ALA A 526 -14.90 13.36 37.92
CA ALA A 526 -16.21 13.90 37.61
C ALA A 526 -16.35 15.38 37.98
N ALA A 527 -17.36 16.03 37.42
CA ALA A 527 -17.76 17.38 37.80
C ALA A 527 -18.28 17.44 39.25
N GLU A 528 -18.29 18.63 39.84
CA GLU A 528 -18.51 18.85 41.30
C GLU A 528 -19.78 18.20 41.86
N ASP A 529 -20.88 18.18 41.09
CA ASP A 529 -22.18 17.65 41.52
C ASP A 529 -22.47 16.22 41.04
N VAL A 530 -21.48 15.54 40.45
CA VAL A 530 -21.64 14.19 39.88
C VAL A 530 -21.16 13.15 40.88
N THR A 531 -22.07 12.29 41.31
CA THR A 531 -21.84 11.33 42.41
C THR A 531 -22.32 9.91 42.11
N GLU A 532 -23.08 9.69 41.03
CA GLU A 532 -23.70 8.39 40.73
C GLU A 532 -23.44 8.00 39.28
N VAL A 533 -22.23 7.51 39.01
CA VAL A 533 -21.79 7.08 37.69
C VAL A 533 -21.43 5.60 37.70
N TYR A 534 -21.84 4.91 36.65
CA TYR A 534 -21.45 3.53 36.38
C TYR A 534 -20.29 3.47 35.39
N LEU A 535 -19.39 2.51 35.61
CA LEU A 535 -18.30 2.17 34.68
C LEU A 535 -18.84 1.80 33.28
N GLY A 536 -20.02 1.19 33.22
CA GLY A 536 -20.70 0.97 31.96
C GLY A 536 -21.92 0.08 32.03
N ARG A 537 -22.52 -0.16 30.85
CA ARG A 537 -23.68 -1.03 30.63
C ARG A 537 -23.61 -1.71 29.26
N PRO A 538 -24.11 -2.95 29.08
CA PRO A 538 -23.92 -3.68 27.83
C PRO A 538 -24.92 -3.26 26.75
N TRP A 539 -24.45 -2.60 25.68
CA TRP A 539 -25.31 -2.21 24.57
C TRP A 539 -25.76 -3.43 23.75
N ARG A 540 -24.88 -4.43 23.59
CA ARG A 540 -25.14 -5.73 22.94
C ARG A 540 -24.68 -6.91 23.82
N PRO A 541 -25.18 -8.15 23.57
CA PRO A 541 -24.59 -9.35 24.16
C PRO A 541 -23.09 -9.44 23.90
N PHE A 542 -22.34 -10.14 24.76
CA PHE A 542 -20.88 -10.28 24.68
C PHE A 542 -20.07 -8.98 24.80
N ALA A 543 -20.71 -7.88 25.23
CA ALA A 543 -20.02 -6.64 25.56
C ALA A 543 -18.84 -6.91 26.49
N ASN A 544 -17.67 -6.38 26.17
CA ASN A 544 -16.45 -6.63 26.92
C ASN A 544 -15.80 -5.29 27.31
N THR A 545 -15.57 -5.09 28.60
CA THR A 545 -14.92 -3.89 29.15
C THR A 545 -14.11 -4.25 30.37
N VAL A 546 -12.83 -3.89 30.37
CA VAL A 546 -11.89 -4.19 31.43
C VAL A 546 -11.18 -2.93 31.90
N PHE A 547 -11.12 -2.71 33.22
CA PHE A 547 -10.31 -1.67 33.86
C PHE A 547 -9.12 -2.31 34.59
N LEU A 548 -7.91 -1.84 34.31
CA LEU A 548 -6.65 -2.32 34.88
C LEU A 548 -5.91 -1.15 35.52
N ASN A 549 -5.60 -1.26 36.81
CA ASN A 549 -4.89 -0.23 37.57
C ASN A 549 -5.54 1.18 37.50
N ALA A 550 -6.87 1.24 37.40
CA ALA A 550 -7.57 2.51 37.27
C ALA A 550 -7.73 3.19 38.64
N GLU A 551 -7.57 4.52 38.69
CA GLU A 551 -7.89 5.33 39.87
C GLU A 551 -9.35 5.79 39.78
N LEU A 552 -10.22 5.27 40.63
CA LEU A 552 -11.67 5.49 40.61
C LEU A 552 -12.07 6.56 41.62
N GLY A 553 -12.57 7.70 41.14
CA GLY A 553 -13.13 8.75 41.98
C GLY A 553 -14.42 8.34 42.73
N ALA A 554 -14.77 9.08 43.79
CA ALA A 554 -15.89 8.79 44.69
C ALA A 554 -17.29 8.79 44.02
N HIS A 555 -17.37 9.27 42.79
CA HIS A 555 -18.60 9.32 42.00
C HIS A 555 -18.97 7.98 41.37
N ILE A 556 -18.04 7.01 41.34
CA ILE A 556 -18.32 5.66 40.85
C ILE A 556 -19.13 4.91 41.90
N VAL A 557 -20.31 4.44 41.51
CA VAL A 557 -21.22 3.73 42.42
C VAL A 557 -20.67 2.37 42.85
N ALA A 558 -21.13 1.89 44.01
CA ALA A 558 -20.64 0.65 44.62
C ALA A 558 -20.86 -0.58 43.71
N GLU A 559 -21.97 -0.60 42.99
CA GLU A 559 -22.36 -1.63 42.02
C GLU A 559 -21.38 -1.71 40.84
N GLY A 560 -20.75 -0.59 40.48
CA GLY A 560 -19.83 -0.42 39.35
C GLY A 560 -20.52 -0.45 37.98
N TRP A 561 -21.37 -1.44 37.73
CA TRP A 561 -21.95 -1.71 36.40
C TRP A 561 -23.47 -1.80 36.46
N ASP A 562 -24.13 -1.38 35.38
CA ASP A 562 -25.59 -1.38 35.29
C ASP A 562 -26.08 -2.39 34.24
N PRO A 563 -27.05 -3.26 34.55
CA PRO A 563 -27.66 -4.11 33.56
C PRO A 563 -28.50 -3.25 32.61
N TRP A 564 -28.38 -3.48 31.30
CA TRP A 564 -29.22 -2.81 30.30
C TRP A 564 -30.64 -3.42 30.33
N SER A 565 -31.41 -3.04 31.35
CA SER A 565 -32.74 -3.60 31.61
C SER A 565 -33.78 -3.08 30.62
N GLY A 566 -34.74 -3.94 30.25
CA GLY A 566 -35.87 -3.54 29.41
C GLY A 566 -35.64 -3.61 27.89
N ASP A 567 -34.46 -4.03 27.44
CA ASP A 567 -34.22 -4.35 26.03
C ASP A 567 -34.92 -5.67 25.66
N LYS A 568 -35.96 -5.56 24.83
CA LYS A 568 -36.76 -6.71 24.38
C LYS A 568 -36.05 -7.53 23.32
N MET A 569 -35.11 -6.94 22.58
CA MET A 569 -34.39 -7.61 21.50
C MET A 569 -33.24 -8.45 22.05
N PHE A 570 -32.57 -7.92 23.06
CA PHE A 570 -31.47 -8.60 23.77
C PHE A 570 -31.70 -8.53 25.28
N PRO A 571 -32.61 -9.35 25.84
CA PRO A 571 -32.76 -9.44 27.28
C PRO A 571 -31.55 -10.12 27.92
N HIS A 572 -31.30 -9.86 29.20
CA HIS A 572 -30.30 -10.56 30.01
C HIS A 572 -28.85 -10.48 29.48
N LYS A 573 -28.45 -9.33 28.92
CA LYS A 573 -27.09 -9.13 28.37
C LYS A 573 -26.01 -9.31 29.44
N GLU A 574 -26.32 -9.07 30.70
CA GLU A 574 -25.46 -9.34 31.85
C GLU A 574 -25.00 -10.80 31.96
N GLU A 575 -25.72 -11.76 31.38
CA GLU A 575 -25.33 -13.18 31.41
C GLU A 575 -24.20 -13.53 30.44
N THR A 576 -23.96 -12.69 29.42
CA THR A 576 -22.97 -12.93 28.35
C THR A 576 -21.86 -11.89 28.30
N THR A 577 -22.05 -10.79 29.01
CA THR A 577 -21.09 -9.67 29.10
C THR A 577 -19.86 -10.09 29.88
N TYR A 578 -18.69 -9.56 29.50
CA TYR A 578 -17.45 -9.72 30.25
C TYR A 578 -16.97 -8.37 30.75
N TYR A 579 -17.45 -7.98 31.94
CA TYR A 579 -17.04 -6.75 32.62
C TYR A 579 -16.13 -7.08 33.79
N ALA A 580 -14.92 -6.53 33.78
CA ALA A 580 -13.89 -6.90 34.73
C ALA A 580 -13.06 -5.71 35.23
N GLU A 581 -12.54 -5.85 36.44
CA GLU A 581 -11.57 -4.95 37.04
C GLU A 581 -10.33 -5.73 37.52
N PHE A 582 -9.18 -5.07 37.55
CA PHE A 582 -7.97 -5.55 38.20
C PHE A 582 -7.25 -4.39 38.88
N ASN A 583 -6.99 -4.52 40.18
CA ASN A 583 -6.17 -3.58 40.93
C ASN A 583 -6.62 -2.11 40.77
N SER A 584 -7.92 -1.87 40.63
CA SER A 584 -8.49 -0.52 40.67
C SER A 584 -8.34 0.06 42.07
N GLN A 585 -7.98 1.33 42.16
CA GLN A 585 -7.72 2.06 43.40
C GLN A 585 -8.65 3.27 43.51
N GLY A 586 -8.54 4.04 44.60
CA GLY A 586 -9.33 5.25 44.83
C GLY A 586 -10.64 5.02 45.56
N SER A 587 -11.32 6.13 45.89
CA SER A 587 -12.52 6.11 46.74
C SER A 587 -13.75 5.43 46.11
N GLY A 588 -13.78 5.27 44.80
CA GLY A 588 -14.83 4.53 44.06
C GLY A 588 -14.50 3.06 43.82
N ALA A 589 -13.27 2.62 44.16
CA ALA A 589 -12.91 1.21 44.08
C ALA A 589 -13.60 0.43 45.20
N SER A 590 -14.32 -0.63 44.84
CA SER A 590 -15.03 -1.46 45.82
C SER A 590 -15.18 -2.89 45.31
N GLU A 591 -14.07 -3.64 45.35
CA GLU A 591 -13.99 -5.04 44.89
C GLU A 591 -15.03 -5.96 45.58
N GLY A 592 -15.52 -5.60 46.77
CA GLY A 592 -16.48 -6.41 47.54
C GLY A 592 -17.96 -6.10 47.30
N THR A 593 -18.31 -5.07 46.52
CA THR A 593 -19.71 -4.62 46.34
C THR A 593 -20.18 -4.54 44.89
N ARG A 594 -19.32 -4.93 43.93
CA ARG A 594 -19.71 -4.95 42.52
C ARG A 594 -20.88 -5.91 42.30
N VAL A 595 -21.62 -5.66 41.22
CA VAL A 595 -22.65 -6.60 40.75
C VAL A 595 -22.08 -8.01 40.57
N ASN A 596 -22.87 -9.03 40.93
CA ASN A 596 -22.43 -10.43 41.01
C ASN A 596 -22.04 -11.07 39.66
N TRP A 597 -22.41 -10.44 38.55
CA TRP A 597 -22.09 -10.85 37.18
C TRP A 597 -20.84 -10.17 36.61
N SER A 598 -20.22 -9.26 37.37
CA SER A 598 -18.89 -8.72 37.03
C SER A 598 -17.77 -9.62 37.52
N HIS A 599 -16.55 -9.36 37.05
CA HIS A 599 -15.37 -10.16 37.35
C HIS A 599 -14.26 -9.33 38.02
N GLN A 600 -13.49 -9.98 38.89
CA GLN A 600 -12.19 -9.48 39.33
C GLN A 600 -11.13 -10.40 38.72
N LEU A 601 -10.21 -9.83 37.96
CA LEU A 601 -9.17 -10.63 37.31
C LEU A 601 -8.14 -11.11 38.33
N THR A 602 -7.56 -12.28 38.10
CA THR A 602 -6.31 -12.67 38.80
C THR A 602 -5.11 -11.97 38.17
N SER A 603 -3.97 -11.97 38.87
CA SER A 603 -2.73 -11.43 38.33
C SER A 603 -2.30 -12.13 37.03
N GLU A 604 -2.54 -13.43 36.90
CA GLU A 604 -2.27 -14.19 35.67
C GLU A 604 -3.18 -13.77 34.52
N GLN A 605 -4.47 -13.56 34.78
CA GLN A 605 -5.41 -13.07 33.76
C GLN A 605 -5.07 -11.65 33.33
N ALA A 606 -4.75 -10.77 34.28
CA ALA A 606 -4.34 -9.40 34.00
C ALA A 606 -3.05 -9.33 33.18
N ALA A 607 -2.13 -10.29 33.37
CA ALA A 607 -0.88 -10.36 32.60
C ALA A 607 -1.11 -10.61 31.09
N GLU A 608 -2.27 -11.13 30.69
CA GLU A 608 -2.63 -11.29 29.28
C GLU A 608 -3.03 -9.97 28.61
N TYR A 609 -3.45 -8.96 29.39
CA TYR A 609 -3.85 -7.65 28.87
C TYR A 609 -2.63 -6.73 28.65
N THR A 610 -1.78 -7.12 27.70
CA THR A 610 -0.70 -6.25 27.20
C THR A 610 -1.08 -5.64 25.86
N LEU A 611 -0.56 -4.45 25.54
CA LEU A 611 -0.72 -3.87 24.20
C LEU A 611 -0.24 -4.83 23.10
N GLN A 612 0.77 -5.64 23.40
CA GLN A 612 1.23 -6.67 22.48
C GLN A 612 0.11 -7.67 22.23
N ASN A 613 -0.39 -8.36 23.26
CA ASN A 613 -1.39 -9.42 23.12
C ASN A 613 -2.69 -8.90 22.52
N ILE A 614 -3.21 -7.79 23.04
CA ILE A 614 -4.47 -7.17 22.59
C ILE A 614 -4.42 -6.85 21.09
N PHE A 615 -3.24 -6.56 20.56
CA PHE A 615 -3.04 -6.20 19.16
C PHE A 615 -2.25 -7.23 18.32
N SER A 616 -1.89 -8.40 18.89
CA SER A 616 -0.83 -9.31 18.40
C SER A 616 -1.12 -10.12 17.14
N ASN A 617 -2.29 -9.99 16.51
CA ASN A 617 -2.62 -10.84 15.36
C ASN A 617 -1.87 -10.51 14.06
N GLN A 618 -0.99 -9.50 14.02
CA GLN A 618 -0.12 -9.21 12.88
C GLN A 618 1.11 -8.41 13.35
N ASN A 619 2.32 -8.68 12.83
CA ASN A 619 3.51 -7.84 13.00
C ASN A 619 3.39 -6.46 12.28
N ASP A 620 2.16 -5.95 12.08
CA ASP A 620 1.81 -4.83 11.20
C ASP A 620 1.74 -3.48 11.94
N TRP A 621 1.50 -3.48 13.25
CA TRP A 621 1.23 -2.25 13.98
C TRP A 621 2.46 -1.70 14.72
N TYR A 622 3.31 -1.02 13.94
CA TYR A 622 4.56 -0.36 14.36
C TYR A 622 4.45 0.51 15.63
N TRP A 623 3.32 1.20 15.85
CA TRP A 623 3.16 2.11 16.99
C TRP A 623 2.97 1.38 18.33
N ALA A 624 2.18 0.31 18.37
CA ALA A 624 2.06 -0.52 19.57
C ALA A 624 3.45 -0.98 20.03
N SER A 625 4.31 -1.44 19.11
CA SER A 625 5.67 -1.86 19.42
C SER A 625 6.63 -0.76 19.91
N LYS A 626 6.38 0.53 19.60
CA LYS A 626 7.17 1.66 20.10
C LYS A 626 6.71 2.12 21.48
N SER A 627 5.40 2.16 21.72
CA SER A 627 4.80 2.54 23.01
C SER A 627 4.88 1.44 24.08
N ILE A 628 5.27 0.23 23.69
CA ILE A 628 5.63 -0.89 24.60
C ILE A 628 7.06 -0.72 25.17
N LYS A 629 7.90 0.15 24.60
CA LYS A 629 9.29 0.38 25.05
C LYS A 629 9.50 1.61 25.94
N GLN A 630 8.44 2.35 26.24
CA GLN A 630 8.38 3.37 27.31
C GLN A 630 7.36 2.89 28.33
#